data_AF-A0A0R2WVF5-F1
#
_entry.id   AF-A0A0R2WVF5-F1
#
_cell.length_a   1.000
_cell.length_b   1.000
_cell.length_c   1.000
_cell.angle_alpha   90.00
_cell.angle_beta   90.00
_cell.angle_gamma   90.00
#
_symmetry.space_group_name_H-M   'P 1'
#
loop_
_entity.id
_entity.type
_entity.pdbx_description
1 polymer ?
#
loop_
_entity_poly.entity_id
_entity_poly.type
_entity_poly.pdbx_seq_one_letter_code
_entity_poly.pdbx_strand_id
1 'polypeptide(L)'
;MRDLLEKLIQGVKGLYLNLVSKPFYPSTDTGTDLSPLSEDQRRLVFREFLTRKVSEGWSIEIENPFDAVLSKKQPFSWIVKFFIFIILLLVFLPLAIFYLIVVVVQGVNATPYRQFYSVDEFGRVTQRAKM
;
A
#
# COMPACT_ATOMS: atom_id res chain seq x y z
N MET A 1 14.47 2.18 26.73
CA MET A 1 13.47 1.36 26.00
C MET A 1 13.68 1.30 24.49
N ARG A 2 14.03 2.40 23.79
CA ARG A 2 14.32 2.38 22.33
C ARG A 2 15.47 1.43 21.93
N ASP A 3 16.54 1.41 22.72
CA ASP A 3 17.76 0.63 22.44
C ASP A 3 17.53 -0.90 22.48
N LEU A 4 16.58 -1.35 23.30
CA LEU A 4 16.19 -2.77 23.38
C LEU A 4 15.40 -3.21 22.13
N LEU A 5 14.57 -2.31 21.59
CA LEU A 5 13.76 -2.59 20.40
C LEU A 5 14.64 -2.69 19.14
N GLU A 6 15.66 -1.83 19.02
CA GLU A 6 16.59 -1.86 17.87
C GLU A 6 17.46 -3.12 17.87
N LYS A 7 17.96 -3.55 19.04
CA LYS A 7 18.71 -4.81 19.18
C LYS A 7 17.86 -6.04 18.84
N LEU A 8 16.57 -6.02 19.18
CA LEU A 8 15.65 -7.12 18.86
C LEU A 8 15.33 -7.16 17.36
N ILE A 9 15.17 -6.00 16.72
CA ILE A 9 14.97 -5.90 15.26
C ILE A 9 16.23 -6.34 14.50
N GLN A 10 17.43 -5.97 14.96
CA GLN A 10 18.69 -6.43 14.37
C GLN A 10 18.90 -7.93 14.57
N GLY A 11 18.59 -8.47 15.76
CA GLY A 11 18.67 -9.90 16.05
C GLY A 11 17.74 -10.72 15.16
N VAL A 12 16.50 -10.26 14.95
CA VAL A 12 15.53 -10.92 14.06
C VAL A 12 15.98 -10.84 12.59
N LYS A 13 16.53 -9.71 12.13
CA LYS A 13 17.10 -9.60 10.77
C LYS A 13 18.29 -10.53 10.57
N GLY A 14 19.18 -10.63 11.56
CA GLY A 14 20.32 -11.55 11.53
C GLY A 14 19.88 -13.02 11.50
N LEU A 15 18.84 -13.38 12.26
CA LEU A 15 18.28 -14.73 12.25
C LEU A 15 17.62 -15.04 10.89
N TYR A 16 16.85 -14.11 10.34
CA TYR A 16 16.16 -14.31 9.06
C TYR A 16 17.16 -14.48 7.91
N LEU A 17 18.25 -13.70 7.91
CA LEU A 17 19.34 -13.87 6.94
C LEU A 17 20.05 -15.22 7.14
N ASN A 18 20.31 -15.67 8.36
CA ASN A 18 21.03 -16.93 8.62
C ASN A 18 20.17 -18.19 8.36
N LEU A 19 18.84 -18.09 8.49
CA LEU A 19 17.90 -19.16 8.14
C LEU A 19 17.62 -19.26 6.63
N VAL A 20 17.70 -18.14 5.90
CA VAL A 20 17.44 -18.10 4.44
C VAL A 20 18.71 -18.29 3.60
N SER A 21 19.90 -18.05 4.16
CA SER A 21 21.17 -18.05 3.41
C SER A 21 22.07 -19.27 3.61
N LYS A 22 21.61 -20.34 4.26
CA LYS A 22 22.35 -21.61 4.19
C LYS A 22 21.98 -22.32 2.89
N PRO A 23 22.81 -22.28 1.83
CA PRO A 23 22.66 -23.22 0.74
C PRO A 23 22.85 -24.62 1.34
N PHE A 24 21.79 -25.42 1.29
CA PHE A 24 21.91 -26.85 1.55
C PHE A 24 22.61 -27.45 0.33
N TYR A 25 23.94 -27.54 0.41
CA TYR A 25 24.66 -28.51 -0.38
C TYR A 25 24.47 -29.86 0.34
N PRO A 26 23.93 -30.90 -0.32
CA PRO A 26 23.95 -32.22 0.28
C PRO A 26 25.41 -32.54 0.64
N SER A 27 25.65 -32.95 1.88
CA SER A 27 26.98 -33.35 2.35
C SER A 27 27.47 -34.49 1.47
N THR A 28 28.41 -34.20 0.57
CA THR A 28 29.21 -35.20 -0.12
C THR A 28 30.24 -35.74 0.87
N ASP A 29 29.76 -36.49 1.86
CA ASP A 29 30.59 -37.34 2.70
C ASP A 29 30.91 -38.59 1.89
N THR A 30 31.94 -38.47 1.06
CA THR A 30 32.93 -39.50 0.70
C THR A 30 33.69 -38.98 -0.51
N GLY A 31 35.02 -38.97 -0.43
CA GLY A 31 35.85 -38.72 -1.61
C GLY A 31 35.51 -39.70 -2.74
N THR A 32 35.80 -39.30 -3.97
CA THR A 32 35.66 -39.99 -5.26
C THR A 32 34.56 -39.49 -6.20
N ASP A 33 35.02 -39.18 -7.41
CA ASP A 33 34.32 -39.19 -8.68
C ASP A 33 33.27 -38.10 -8.97
N LEU A 34 33.68 -37.11 -9.79
CA LEU A 34 32.78 -36.19 -10.51
C LEU A 34 32.07 -36.94 -11.64
N SER A 35 31.43 -38.07 -11.34
CA SER A 35 30.54 -38.74 -12.28
C SER A 35 29.27 -37.89 -12.42
N PRO A 36 28.88 -37.49 -13.65
CA PRO A 36 27.70 -36.66 -13.85
C PRO A 36 26.47 -37.38 -13.31
N LEU A 37 25.69 -36.69 -12.46
CA LEU A 37 24.42 -37.20 -11.95
C LEU A 37 23.57 -37.74 -13.10
N SER A 38 22.96 -38.92 -12.90
CA SER A 38 22.03 -39.46 -13.87
C SER A 38 20.87 -38.49 -14.10
N GLU A 39 20.28 -38.53 -15.30
CA GLU A 39 19.20 -37.61 -15.65
C GLU A 39 18.03 -37.67 -14.64
N ASP A 40 17.74 -38.87 -14.12
CA ASP A 40 16.72 -39.12 -13.10
C ASP A 40 17.05 -38.47 -11.75
N GLN A 41 18.30 -38.54 -11.32
CA GLN A 41 18.74 -37.89 -10.08
C GLN A 41 18.66 -36.38 -10.18
N ARG A 42 19.02 -35.80 -11.34
CA ARG A 42 18.87 -34.35 -11.57
C ARG A 42 17.41 -33.92 -11.54
N ARG A 43 16.50 -34.72 -12.11
CA ARG A 43 15.05 -34.44 -12.09
C ARG A 43 14.49 -34.46 -10.68
N LEU A 44 14.91 -35.43 -9.85
CA LEU A 44 14.51 -35.50 -8.44
C LEU A 44 14.95 -34.27 -7.65
N VAL A 45 16.23 -33.90 -7.75
CA VAL A 45 16.78 -32.74 -7.05
C VAL A 45 16.09 -31.44 -7.49
N PHE A 46 15.87 -31.28 -8.80
CA PHE A 46 15.18 -30.11 -9.34
C PHE A 46 13.73 -30.04 -8.85
N ARG A 47 13.00 -31.16 -8.86
CA ARG A 47 11.62 -31.23 -8.37
C ARG A 47 11.50 -30.90 -6.88
N GLU A 48 12.40 -31.41 -6.05
CA GLU A 48 12.41 -31.10 -4.62
C GLU A 48 12.72 -29.61 -4.36
N PHE A 49 13.64 -29.04 -5.13
CA PHE A 49 13.94 -27.60 -5.07
C PHE A 49 12.72 -26.75 -5.42
N LEU A 50 12.05 -27.04 -6.55
CA LEU A 50 10.85 -26.31 -6.97
C LEU A 50 9.72 -26.46 -5.95
N THR A 51 9.48 -27.66 -5.44
CA THR A 51 8.42 -27.91 -4.44
C THR A 51 8.58 -27.06 -3.19
N ARG A 52 9.83 -26.93 -2.71
CA ARG A 52 10.14 -26.04 -1.58
C ARG A 52 9.95 -24.56 -1.92
N LYS A 53 10.31 -24.13 -3.13
CA LYS A 53 10.06 -22.75 -3.57
C LYS A 53 8.56 -22.44 -3.65
N VAL A 54 7.73 -23.39 -4.12
CA VAL A 54 6.27 -23.25 -4.03
C VAL A 54 5.81 -23.10 -2.58
N SER A 55 6.31 -23.92 -1.66
CA SER A 55 5.94 -23.81 -0.23
C SER A 55 6.35 -22.48 0.41
N GLU A 56 7.41 -21.85 -0.09
CA GLU A 56 7.86 -20.51 0.32
C GLU A 56 7.03 -19.37 -0.32
N GLY A 57 6.00 -19.71 -1.11
CA GLY A 57 5.09 -18.77 -1.77
C GLY A 57 5.63 -18.18 -3.08
N TRP A 58 6.56 -18.88 -3.74
CA TRP A 58 7.00 -18.53 -5.09
C TRP A 58 6.08 -19.17 -6.13
N SER A 59 5.74 -18.41 -7.17
CA SER A 59 5.17 -18.91 -8.41
C SER A 59 6.30 -19.40 -9.31
N ILE A 60 6.05 -20.47 -10.07
CA ILE A 60 7.06 -21.16 -10.86
C ILE A 60 6.53 -21.30 -12.30
N GLU A 61 7.33 -20.86 -13.26
CA GLU A 61 7.11 -21.09 -14.69
C GLU A 61 8.26 -21.95 -15.22
N ILE A 62 7.95 -23.12 -15.78
CA ILE A 62 8.96 -24.08 -16.26
C ILE A 62 9.19 -23.83 -17.74
N GLU A 63 10.38 -23.38 -18.12
CA GLU A 63 10.75 -23.15 -19.52
C GLU A 63 11.35 -24.40 -20.18
N ASN A 64 12.09 -25.20 -19.40
CA ASN A 64 12.75 -26.44 -19.84
C ASN A 64 12.71 -27.49 -18.72
N PRO A 65 12.99 -28.78 -19.01
CA PRO A 65 12.93 -29.85 -17.99
C PRO A 65 13.87 -29.66 -16.79
N PHE A 66 14.85 -28.75 -16.88
CA PHE A 66 15.78 -28.40 -15.80
C PHE A 66 15.91 -26.89 -15.59
N ASP A 67 15.01 -26.09 -16.17
CA ASP A 67 15.03 -24.64 -16.05
C ASP A 67 13.65 -24.09 -15.69
N ALA A 68 13.61 -23.21 -14.69
CA ALA A 68 12.38 -22.64 -14.19
C ALA A 68 12.59 -21.23 -13.67
N VAL A 69 11.70 -20.34 -14.07
CA VAL A 69 11.63 -18.96 -13.61
C VAL A 69 10.79 -18.91 -12.34
N LEU A 70 11.38 -18.32 -11.29
CA LEU A 70 10.72 -18.13 -9.99
C LEU A 70 10.27 -16.68 -9.86
N SER A 71 8.96 -16.46 -9.66
CA SER A 71 8.41 -15.13 -9.41
C SER A 71 7.70 -15.11 -8.06
N LYS A 72 7.97 -14.09 -7.24
CA LYS A 72 7.30 -13.90 -5.95
C LYS A 72 6.71 -12.51 -5.89
N LYS A 73 5.40 -12.45 -5.66
CA LYS A 73 4.71 -11.18 -5.47
C LYS A 73 5.22 -10.55 -4.18
N GLN A 74 5.69 -9.30 -4.24
CA GLN A 74 6.06 -8.59 -3.02
C GLN A 74 4.85 -8.44 -2.09
N PRO A 75 5.06 -8.52 -0.77
CA PRO A 75 4.00 -8.28 0.19
C PRO A 75 3.50 -6.84 0.03
N PHE A 76 2.25 -6.70 -0.40
CA PHE A 76 1.63 -5.40 -0.59
C PHE A 76 1.33 -4.79 0.80
N SER A 77 2.13 -3.81 1.22
CA SER A 77 1.93 -3.14 2.51
C SER A 77 0.83 -2.07 2.40
N TRP A 78 -0.41 -2.44 2.75
CA TRP A 78 -1.54 -1.51 2.78
C TRP A 78 -1.51 -0.59 4.01
N ILE A 79 -0.80 -0.99 5.07
CA ILE A 79 -0.74 -0.30 6.36
C ILE A 79 -0.28 1.16 6.22
N VAL A 80 0.78 1.41 5.46
CA VAL A 80 1.30 2.78 5.28
C VAL A 80 0.27 3.67 4.58
N LYS A 81 -0.39 3.14 3.54
CA LYS A 81 -1.44 3.86 2.80
C LYS A 81 -2.64 4.15 3.70
N PHE A 82 -3.01 3.20 4.57
CA PHE A 82 -4.09 3.36 5.53
C PHE A 82 -3.81 4.47 6.55
N PHE A 83 -2.60 4.52 7.11
CA PHE A 83 -2.21 5.60 8.04
C PHE A 83 -2.24 6.99 7.38
N ILE A 84 -1.72 7.10 6.15
CA ILE A 84 -1.77 8.35 5.38
C ILE A 84 -3.23 8.78 5.18
N PHE A 85 -4.10 7.84 4.81
CA PHE A 85 -5.52 8.12 4.61
C PHE A 85 -6.19 8.61 5.90
N ILE A 86 -5.91 8.01 7.05
CA ILE A 86 -6.44 8.47 8.34
C ILE A 86 -5.99 9.89 8.66
N ILE A 87 -4.71 10.21 8.47
CA ILE A 87 -4.19 11.56 8.73
C ILE A 87 -4.90 12.59 7.84
N LEU A 88 -5.06 12.28 6.55
CA LEU A 88 -5.83 13.11 5.62
C LEU A 88 -7.27 13.28 6.11
N LEU A 89 -7.96 12.19 6.47
CA LEU A 89 -9.33 12.26 6.97
C LEU A 89 -9.43 13.17 8.20
N LEU A 90 -8.50 13.05 9.15
CA LEU A 90 -8.52 13.79 10.40
C LEU A 90 -8.30 15.30 10.22
N VAL A 91 -7.63 15.71 9.14
CA VAL A 91 -7.41 17.13 8.80
C VAL A 91 -8.55 17.68 7.95
N PHE A 92 -8.97 16.95 6.91
CA PHE A 92 -9.96 17.44 5.96
C PHE A 92 -11.40 17.35 6.47
N LEU A 93 -11.73 16.36 7.30
CA LEU A 93 -13.07 16.22 7.87
C LEU A 93 -13.48 17.42 8.75
N PRO A 94 -12.68 17.85 9.75
CA PRO A 94 -13.06 19.04 10.55
C PRO A 94 -13.08 20.31 9.72
N LEU A 95 -12.21 20.42 8.71
CA LEU A 95 -12.19 21.59 7.82
C LEU A 95 -13.46 21.66 6.96
N ALA A 96 -13.93 20.52 6.44
CA ALA A 96 -15.18 20.43 5.69
C ALA A 96 -16.39 20.76 6.57
N ILE A 97 -16.44 20.25 7.81
CA ILE A 97 -17.50 20.57 8.77
C ILE A 97 -17.49 22.08 9.08
N PHE A 98 -16.33 22.66 9.37
CA PHE A 98 -16.20 24.09 9.64
C PHE A 98 -16.68 24.95 8.46
N TYR A 99 -16.25 24.61 7.24
CA TYR A 99 -16.69 25.30 6.03
C TYR A 99 -18.21 25.25 5.86
N LEU A 100 -18.82 24.09 6.09
CA LEU A 100 -20.28 23.92 5.98
C LEU A 100 -21.01 24.80 7.00
N ILE A 101 -20.52 24.85 8.25
CA ILE A 101 -21.07 25.73 9.29
C ILE A 101 -20.99 27.19 8.85
N VAL A 102 -19.84 27.64 8.33
CA VAL A 102 -19.66 29.03 7.85
C VAL A 102 -20.65 29.37 6.73
N VAL A 103 -20.83 28.47 5.75
CA VAL A 103 -21.79 28.68 4.65
C VAL A 103 -23.22 28.80 5.18
N VAL A 104 -23.62 27.93 6.12
CA VAL A 104 -24.96 28.00 6.73
C VAL A 104 -25.14 29.32 7.48
N VAL A 105 -24.17 29.75 8.28
CA VAL A 105 -24.23 31.02 9.02
C VAL A 105 -24.32 32.21 8.06
N GLN A 106 -23.53 32.23 6.97
CA GLN A 106 -23.63 33.28 5.95
C GLN A 106 -24.99 33.27 5.25
N GLY A 107 -25.54 32.09 4.96
CA GLY A 107 -26.86 31.96 4.35
C GLY A 107 -27.98 32.49 5.24
N VAL A 108 -27.94 32.19 6.55
CA VAL A 108 -28.94 32.67 7.52
C VAL A 108 -28.80 34.17 7.77
N ASN A 109 -27.57 34.69 7.84
CA ASN A 109 -27.31 36.11 8.07
C ASN A 109 -27.37 36.95 6.79
N ALA A 110 -27.59 36.35 5.62
CA ALA A 110 -27.71 37.08 4.37
C ALA A 110 -28.93 38.00 4.45
N THR A 111 -28.69 39.32 4.45
CA THR A 111 -29.78 40.28 4.35
C THR A 111 -30.49 40.06 3.01
N PRO A 112 -31.83 39.90 3.01
CA PRO A 112 -32.56 39.68 1.77
C PRO A 112 -32.32 40.84 0.83
N TYR A 113 -32.05 40.53 -0.44
CA TYR A 113 -31.92 41.55 -1.47
C TYR A 113 -33.27 42.24 -1.66
N ARG A 114 -33.36 43.51 -1.26
CA ARG A 114 -34.58 44.31 -1.36
C ARG A 114 -34.44 45.31 -2.50
N GLN A 115 -35.33 45.20 -3.49
CA GLN A 115 -35.50 46.22 -4.53
C GLN A 115 -36.72 47.07 -4.18
N PHE A 116 -36.53 48.38 -4.17
CA PHE A 116 -37.62 49.33 -3.90
C PHE A 116 -38.13 49.87 -5.23
N TYR A 117 -39.43 49.66 -5.49
CA TYR A 117 -40.13 50.22 -6.64
C TYR A 117 -41.14 51.25 -6.13
N SER A 118 -41.22 52.41 -6.78
CA SER A 118 -42.26 53.41 -6.54
C SER A 118 -42.99 53.73 -7.83
N VAL A 119 -44.26 54.07 -7.72
CA VAL A 119 -45.09 54.53 -8.84
C VAL A 119 -45.29 56.03 -8.70
N ASP A 120 -45.06 56.78 -9.77
CA ASP A 120 -45.32 58.23 -9.80
C ASP A 120 -46.82 58.54 -9.99
N GLU A 121 -47.19 59.82 -9.86
CA GLU A 121 -48.57 60.29 -10.04
C GLU A 121 -49.12 60.07 -11.46
N PHE A 122 -48.25 59.73 -12.41
CA PHE A 122 -48.57 59.45 -13.81
C PHE A 122 -48.58 57.95 -14.14
N GLY A 123 -48.42 57.08 -13.13
CA GLY A 123 -48.47 55.62 -13.28
C GLY A 123 -47.18 54.96 -13.77
N ARG A 124 -46.05 55.67 -13.81
CA ARG A 124 -44.75 55.11 -14.21
C ARG A 124 -44.05 54.47 -13.00
N VAL A 125 -43.58 53.23 -13.20
CA VAL A 125 -42.78 52.51 -12.20
C VAL A 125 -41.32 52.95 -12.30
N THR A 126 -40.77 53.44 -11.19
CA THR A 126 -39.35 53.81 -11.07
C THR A 126 -38.68 53.02 -9.95
N GLN A 127 -37.46 52.54 -10.21
CA GLN A 127 -36.65 51.85 -9.21
C GLN A 127 -35.96 52.90 -8.33
N ARG A 128 -36.21 52.88 -7.02
CA ARG A 128 -35.48 53.75 -6.08
C ARG A 128 -34.15 53.10 -5.70
N ALA A 129 -33.07 53.86 -5.87
CA ALA A 129 -31.78 53.51 -5.28
C ALA A 129 -31.87 53.59 -3.75
N LYS A 130 -31.21 52.67 -3.07
CA LYS A 130 -31.12 52.62 -1.61
C LYS A 130 -30.31 53.84 -1.14
N MET A 131 -30.95 54.80 -0.45
CA MET A 131 -30.25 55.85 0.31
C MET A 131 -29.63 55.26 1.58
#